data_AF-A0A258T4J5-F1
#
_entry.id   AF-A0A258T4J5-F1
#
_cell.length_a   1.000
_cell.length_b   1.000
_cell.length_c   1.000
_cell.angle_alpha   90.00
_cell.angle_beta   90.00
_cell.angle_gamma   90.00
#
_symmetry.space_group_name_H-M   'P 1'
#
loop_
_entity.id
_entity.type
_entity.pdbx_description
1 polymer ?
#
loop_
_entity_poly.entity_id
_entity_poly.type
_entity_poly.pdbx_seq_one_letter_code
_entity_poly.pdbx_strand_id
1 'polypeptide(L)'
;VAIGVVFTLARFSEAFLVLKAHDEGLPLALAPLVLVAMNVVYSLGAYPAGAWSDQASPTRLLLVGLAVLIGADLMLAFAPGLWGAFLGIALWGAHMALTQGLLAKLVAQHAPATLRGSAFGLFNLATGIAMLVASVVAGVLWERIGSAATFAAGAGFAVLAALLVTVSALTRRAGRDEPSPGGARLS
;
A
#
# COMPACT_ATOMS: atom_id res chain seq x y z
N VAL A 1 5.85 11.92 2.10
CA VAL A 1 4.63 11.90 2.94
C VAL A 1 3.37 11.77 2.09
N ALA A 2 3.03 12.72 1.21
CA ALA A 2 1.82 12.66 0.37
C ALA A 2 1.61 11.33 -0.39
N ILE A 3 2.67 10.79 -1.03
CA ILE A 3 2.61 9.50 -1.74
C ILE A 3 2.28 8.34 -0.78
N GLY A 4 2.89 8.30 0.41
CA GLY A 4 2.62 7.25 1.41
C GLY A 4 1.23 7.38 2.04
N VAL A 5 0.72 8.60 2.18
CA VAL A 5 -0.65 8.85 2.67
C VAL A 5 -1.68 8.35 1.66
N VAL A 6 -1.52 8.68 0.38
CA VAL A 6 -2.40 8.20 -0.70
C VAL A 6 -2.31 6.68 -0.89
N PHE A 7 -1.11 6.12 -0.70
CA PHE A 7 -0.92 4.67 -0.68
C PHE A 7 -1.66 3.98 0.47
N THR A 8 -1.72 4.63 1.63
CA THR A 8 -2.43 4.09 2.79
C THR A 8 -3.94 4.26 2.68
N LEU A 9 -4.42 5.28 1.96
CA LEU A 9 -5.84 5.41 1.58
C LEU A 9 -6.34 4.23 0.73
N ALA A 10 -5.48 3.64 -0.11
CA ALA A 10 -5.80 2.44 -0.87
C ALA A 10 -5.80 1.17 -0.01
N ARG A 11 -5.09 1.19 1.13
CA ARG A 11 -5.11 0.12 2.12
C ARG A 11 -6.23 0.35 3.11
N PHE A 12 -7.40 -0.22 2.82
CA PHE A 12 -8.41 -0.41 3.87
C PHE A 12 -7.84 -1.26 5.03
N SER A 13 -8.49 -1.15 6.19
CA SER A 13 -8.07 -1.87 7.40
C SER A 13 -8.05 -3.39 7.19
N GLU A 14 -7.06 -4.06 7.80
CA GLU A 14 -6.91 -5.53 7.84
C GLU A 14 -8.17 -6.22 8.38
N ALA A 15 -8.99 -5.50 9.16
CA ALA A 15 -10.27 -5.97 9.64
C ALA A 15 -11.24 -6.40 8.50
N PHE A 16 -11.17 -5.75 7.32
CA PHE A 16 -12.00 -6.13 6.17
C PHE A 16 -11.59 -7.47 5.56
N LEU A 17 -10.31 -7.86 5.66
CA LEU A 17 -9.84 -9.19 5.24
C LEU A 17 -10.44 -10.28 6.12
N VAL A 18 -10.47 -10.03 7.43
CA VAL A 18 -11.11 -10.92 8.41
C VAL A 18 -12.62 -11.02 8.14
N LEU A 19 -13.28 -9.88 7.92
CA LEU A 19 -14.70 -9.82 7.61
C LEU A 19 -15.03 -10.57 6.31
N LYS A 20 -14.20 -10.41 5.28
CA LYS A 20 -14.34 -11.15 4.02
C LYS A 20 -14.19 -12.66 4.22
N ALA A 21 -13.16 -13.09 4.95
CA ALA A 21 -12.97 -14.52 5.21
C ALA A 21 -14.16 -15.11 5.99
N HIS A 22 -14.72 -14.35 6.93
CA HIS A 22 -15.92 -14.73 7.66
C HIS A 22 -17.16 -14.84 6.77
N ASP A 23 -17.41 -13.84 5.91
CA ASP A 23 -18.50 -13.87 4.93
C ASP A 23 -18.41 -15.06 3.96
N GLU A 24 -17.19 -15.52 3.65
CA GLU A 24 -16.92 -16.69 2.82
C GLU A 24 -16.97 -18.03 3.59
N GLY A 25 -17.38 -18.00 4.87
CA GLY A 25 -17.66 -19.19 5.68
C GLY A 25 -16.60 -19.53 6.73
N LEU A 26 -15.62 -18.66 7.00
CA LEU A 26 -14.68 -18.85 8.10
C LEU A 26 -15.39 -18.61 9.45
N PRO A 27 -15.37 -19.56 10.40
CA PRO A 27 -15.87 -19.31 11.75
C PRO A 27 -15.19 -18.11 12.41
N LEU A 28 -15.95 -17.27 13.11
CA LEU A 28 -15.43 -16.08 13.78
C LEU A 28 -14.32 -16.40 14.81
N ALA A 29 -14.35 -17.60 15.40
CA ALA A 29 -13.30 -18.11 16.29
C ALA A 29 -11.93 -18.27 15.60
N LEU A 30 -11.92 -18.46 14.27
CA LEU A 30 -10.71 -18.57 13.46
C LEU A 30 -10.30 -17.24 12.82
N ALA A 31 -10.98 -16.14 13.13
CA ALA A 31 -10.62 -14.80 12.66
C ALA A 31 -9.11 -14.46 12.86
N PRO A 32 -8.47 -14.78 14.00
CA PRO A 32 -7.04 -14.52 14.17
C PRO A 32 -6.15 -15.25 13.16
N LEU A 33 -6.60 -16.38 12.61
CA LEU A 33 -5.84 -17.18 11.65
C LEU A 33 -5.63 -16.45 10.33
N VAL A 34 -6.55 -15.56 9.94
CA VAL A 34 -6.42 -14.68 8.77
C VAL A 34 -5.21 -13.75 8.95
N LEU A 35 -5.12 -13.11 10.12
CA LEU A 35 -3.98 -12.24 10.46
C LEU A 35 -2.68 -13.05 10.52
N VAL A 36 -2.70 -14.26 11.07
CA VAL A 36 -1.52 -15.13 11.08
C VAL A 36 -1.08 -15.46 9.65
N ALA A 37 -1.98 -15.90 8.79
CA ALA A 37 -1.67 -16.23 7.39
C ALA A 37 -1.07 -15.02 6.65
N MET A 38 -1.70 -13.85 6.80
CA MET A 38 -1.22 -12.59 6.24
C MET A 38 0.19 -12.24 6.75
N ASN A 39 0.41 -12.32 8.06
CA ASN A 39 1.69 -11.98 8.70
C ASN A 39 2.81 -12.97 8.36
N VAL A 40 2.49 -14.24 8.15
CA VAL A 40 3.44 -15.24 7.67
C VAL A 40 3.92 -14.87 6.26
N VAL A 41 3.00 -14.56 5.35
CA VAL A 41 3.37 -14.14 3.99
C VAL A 41 4.16 -12.83 4.01
N TYR A 42 3.74 -11.87 4.83
CA TYR A 42 4.47 -10.64 5.04
C TYR A 42 5.90 -10.89 5.53
N SER A 43 6.07 -11.71 6.57
CA SER A 43 7.39 -11.99 7.17
C SER A 43 8.31 -12.74 6.19
N LEU A 44 7.78 -13.74 5.47
CA LEU A 44 8.53 -14.47 4.44
C LEU A 44 8.93 -13.57 3.27
N GLY A 45 8.04 -12.65 2.88
CA GLY A 45 8.28 -11.70 1.80
C GLY A 45 9.18 -10.53 2.19
N ALA A 46 9.26 -10.16 3.46
CA ALA A 46 9.94 -8.95 3.92
C ALA A 46 11.45 -8.98 3.64
N TYR A 47 12.09 -10.15 3.83
CA TYR A 47 13.52 -10.32 3.55
C TYR A 47 13.87 -10.16 2.06
N PRO A 48 13.25 -10.92 1.12
CA PRO A 48 13.54 -10.76 -0.30
C PRO A 48 13.09 -9.39 -0.83
N ALA A 49 11.98 -8.84 -0.35
CA ALA A 49 11.53 -7.50 -0.71
C ALA A 49 12.51 -6.42 -0.25
N GLY A 50 13.09 -6.56 0.94
CA GLY A 50 14.14 -5.68 1.45
C GLY A 50 15.38 -5.71 0.57
N ALA A 51 15.89 -6.91 0.27
CA ALA A 51 17.04 -7.08 -0.62
C ALA A 51 16.81 -6.52 -2.03
N TRP A 52 15.58 -6.66 -2.56
CA TRP A 52 15.21 -6.06 -3.85
C TRP A 52 15.08 -4.53 -3.76
N SER A 53 14.58 -4.01 -2.65
CA SER A 53 14.48 -2.57 -2.37
C SER A 53 15.84 -1.89 -2.21
N ASP A 54 16.89 -2.65 -1.94
CA ASP A 54 18.24 -2.11 -1.84
C ASP A 54 18.88 -1.87 -3.20
N GLN A 55 18.46 -2.61 -4.23
CA GLN A 55 19.06 -2.57 -5.57
C GLN A 55 18.16 -1.90 -6.61
N ALA A 56 16.84 -1.95 -6.45
CA ALA A 56 15.88 -1.41 -7.41
C ALA A 56 15.43 0.02 -7.06
N SER A 57 14.98 0.76 -8.07
CA SER A 57 14.45 2.12 -7.88
C SER A 57 13.20 2.09 -6.99
N PRO A 58 13.10 2.95 -5.96
CA PRO A 58 11.95 3.05 -5.06
C PRO A 58 10.60 3.13 -5.79
N THR A 59 10.53 3.91 -6.87
CA THR A 59 9.30 4.07 -7.67
C THR A 59 8.83 2.76 -8.28
N ARG A 60 9.74 1.92 -8.79
CA ARG A 60 9.37 0.64 -9.43
C ARG A 60 8.81 -0.34 -8.40
N LEU A 61 9.40 -0.42 -7.21
CA LEU A 61 8.86 -1.26 -6.14
C LEU A 61 7.47 -0.80 -5.68
N LEU A 62 7.25 0.52 -5.55
CA LEU A 62 5.93 1.05 -5.21
C LEU A 62 4.89 0.63 -6.26
N LEU A 63 5.22 0.74 -7.56
CA LEU A 63 4.30 0.33 -8.63
C LEU A 63 4.03 -1.17 -8.62
N VAL A 64 5.05 -2.01 -8.39
CA VAL A 64 4.86 -3.47 -8.28
C VAL A 64 3.99 -3.81 -7.07
N GLY A 65 4.28 -3.22 -5.90
CA GLY A 65 3.47 -3.43 -4.70
C GLY A 65 2.01 -3.02 -4.93
N LEU A 66 1.78 -1.94 -5.67
CA LEU A 66 0.43 -1.47 -5.97
C LEU A 66 -0.30 -2.36 -6.99
N ALA A 67 0.41 -2.89 -7.98
CA ALA A 67 -0.14 -3.90 -8.89
C ALA A 67 -0.54 -5.18 -8.13
N VAL A 68 0.27 -5.61 -7.15
CA VAL A 68 -0.06 -6.73 -6.27
C VAL A 68 -1.29 -6.41 -5.41
N LEU A 69 -1.41 -5.18 -4.89
CA LEU A 69 -2.59 -4.74 -4.14
C LEU A 69 -3.86 -4.79 -4.99
N ILE A 70 -3.82 -4.25 -6.21
CA ILE A 70 -4.94 -4.30 -7.15
C ILE A 70 -5.33 -5.75 -7.42
N GLY A 71 -4.36 -6.63 -7.64
CA GLY A 71 -4.60 -8.06 -7.80
C GLY A 71 -5.24 -8.71 -6.57
N ALA A 72 -4.79 -8.33 -5.37
CA ALA A 72 -5.36 -8.81 -4.10
C ALA A 72 -6.83 -8.38 -3.95
N ASP A 73 -7.12 -7.10 -4.18
CA ASP A 73 -8.47 -6.53 -4.05
C ASP A 73 -9.42 -7.14 -5.09
N LEU A 74 -8.98 -7.31 -6.33
CA LEU A 74 -9.77 -8.00 -7.37
C LEU A 74 -10.02 -9.45 -7.00
N MET A 75 -9.03 -10.16 -6.46
CA MET A 75 -9.20 -11.53 -5.99
C MET A 75 -10.22 -11.60 -4.85
N LEU A 76 -10.14 -10.69 -3.86
CA LEU A 76 -11.09 -10.61 -2.75
C LEU A 76 -12.50 -10.20 -3.20
N ALA A 77 -12.62 -9.39 -4.24
CA ALA A 77 -13.90 -8.96 -4.79
C ALA A 77 -14.60 -10.07 -5.58
N PHE A 78 -13.85 -10.82 -6.41
CA PHE A 78 -14.42 -11.68 -7.44
C PHE A 78 -14.19 -13.18 -7.24
N ALA A 79 -13.27 -13.61 -6.37
CA ALA A 79 -13.02 -15.03 -6.11
C ALA A 79 -13.83 -15.51 -4.90
N PRO A 80 -14.92 -16.27 -5.11
CA PRO A 80 -15.72 -16.79 -4.01
C PRO A 80 -15.02 -17.94 -3.27
N GLY A 81 -15.41 -18.12 -2.01
CA GLY A 81 -14.95 -19.17 -1.12
C GLY A 81 -13.67 -18.84 -0.35
N LEU A 82 -13.44 -19.63 0.71
CA LEU A 82 -12.27 -19.54 1.58
C LEU A 82 -10.94 -19.55 0.83
N TRP A 83 -10.82 -20.39 -0.21
CA TRP A 83 -9.60 -20.44 -1.03
C TRP A 83 -9.31 -19.11 -1.74
N GLY A 84 -10.33 -18.47 -2.33
CA GLY A 84 -10.20 -17.16 -2.96
C GLY A 84 -9.83 -16.08 -1.94
N ALA A 85 -10.48 -16.10 -0.78
CA ALA A 85 -10.17 -15.19 0.33
C ALA A 85 -8.72 -15.32 0.80
N PHE A 86 -8.24 -16.53 1.10
CA PHE A 86 -6.87 -16.75 1.57
C PHE A 86 -5.82 -16.40 0.52
N LEU A 87 -6.09 -16.64 -0.77
CA LEU A 87 -5.21 -16.21 -1.85
C LEU A 87 -5.12 -14.68 -1.94
N GLY A 88 -6.25 -14.00 -1.82
CA GLY A 88 -6.32 -12.54 -1.72
C GLY A 88 -5.57 -11.99 -0.50
N ILE A 89 -5.77 -12.59 0.68
CA ILE A 89 -5.06 -12.26 1.92
C ILE A 89 -3.55 -12.44 1.76
N ALA A 90 -3.10 -13.52 1.10
CA ALA A 90 -1.69 -13.76 0.84
C ALA A 90 -1.10 -12.69 -0.10
N LEU A 91 -1.79 -12.35 -1.19
CA LEU A 91 -1.39 -11.26 -2.09
C LEU A 91 -1.32 -9.92 -1.34
N TRP A 92 -2.27 -9.66 -0.45
CA TRP A 92 -2.29 -8.46 0.39
C TRP A 92 -1.07 -8.40 1.33
N GLY A 93 -0.73 -9.52 1.98
CA GLY A 93 0.49 -9.64 2.79
C GLY A 93 1.78 -9.45 1.97
N ALA A 94 1.82 -9.97 0.74
CA ALA A 94 2.96 -9.79 -0.17
C ALA A 94 3.13 -8.32 -0.60
N HIS A 95 2.03 -7.63 -0.88
CA HIS A 95 2.04 -6.18 -1.10
C HIS A 95 2.64 -5.43 0.10
N MET A 96 2.26 -5.81 1.33
CA MET A 96 2.81 -5.19 2.53
C MET A 96 4.31 -5.42 2.68
N ALA A 97 4.81 -6.61 2.33
CA ALA A 97 6.23 -6.91 2.37
C ALA A 97 7.03 -5.98 1.45
N LEU A 98 6.51 -5.71 0.26
CA LEU A 98 7.14 -4.83 -0.73
C LEU A 98 7.13 -3.36 -0.33
N THR A 99 6.11 -2.93 0.41
CA THR A 99 5.81 -1.50 0.57
C THR A 99 6.17 -0.97 1.94
N GLN A 100 5.94 -1.74 3.01
CA GLN A 100 6.27 -1.32 4.37
C GLN A 100 7.76 -1.10 4.57
N GLY A 101 8.58 -2.07 4.15
CA GLY A 101 10.04 -1.96 4.27
C GLY A 101 10.58 -0.75 3.48
N LEU A 102 10.08 -0.56 2.25
CA LEU A 102 10.48 0.56 1.41
C LEU A 102 10.07 1.91 1.99
N LEU A 103 8.82 2.06 2.44
CA LEU A 103 8.33 3.31 3.02
C LEU A 103 9.10 3.66 4.30
N ALA A 104 9.36 2.68 5.17
CA ALA A 104 10.17 2.87 6.37
C ALA A 104 11.60 3.33 6.02
N LYS A 105 12.23 2.70 5.03
CA LYS A 105 13.56 3.09 4.52
C LYS A 105 13.55 4.52 3.98
N LEU A 106 12.56 4.89 3.17
CA LEU A 106 12.46 6.24 2.60
C LEU A 106 12.26 7.31 3.69
N VAL A 107 11.46 7.04 4.72
CA VAL A 107 11.29 7.94 5.87
C VAL A 107 12.61 8.10 6.62
N ALA A 108 13.32 7.00 6.89
CA ALA A 108 14.59 7.02 7.61
C ALA A 108 15.72 7.76 6.85
N GLN A 109 15.74 7.67 5.51
CA GLN A 109 16.74 8.31 4.65
C GLN A 109 16.55 9.83 4.53
N HIS A 110 15.30 10.31 4.50
CA HIS A 110 15.01 11.74 4.34
C HIS A 110 14.93 12.49 5.67
N ALA A 111 14.91 11.79 6.80
CA ALA A 111 14.84 12.39 8.13
C ALA A 111 16.24 12.55 8.75
N PRO A 112 16.56 13.73 9.32
CA PRO A 112 17.77 13.93 10.13
C PRO A 112 17.82 12.93 11.28
N ALA A 113 19.01 12.41 11.61
CA ALA A 113 19.17 11.36 12.63
C ALA A 113 18.52 11.71 13.98
N THR A 114 18.55 12.98 14.37
CA THR A 114 17.95 13.53 15.61
C THR A 114 16.43 13.64 15.57
N LEU A 115 15.80 13.64 14.38
CA LEU A 115 14.35 13.83 14.19
C LEU A 115 13.65 12.62 13.54
N ARG A 116 14.33 11.47 13.41
CA ARG A 116 13.75 10.26 12.83
C ARG A 116 12.48 9.82 13.57
N GLY A 117 12.48 9.88 14.90
CA GLY A 117 11.31 9.55 15.71
C GLY A 117 10.09 10.39 15.34
N SER A 118 10.24 11.71 15.24
CA SER A 118 9.17 12.63 14.83
C SER A 118 8.72 12.41 13.39
N ALA A 119 9.65 12.10 12.48
CA ALA A 119 9.32 11.78 11.08
C ALA A 119 8.47 10.51 10.96
N PHE A 120 8.82 9.46 11.72
CA PHE A 120 7.98 8.25 11.82
C PHE A 120 6.64 8.55 12.51
N GLY A 121 6.62 9.38 13.54
CA GLY A 121 5.39 9.80 14.21
C GLY A 121 4.42 10.52 13.26
N LEU A 122 4.89 11.52 12.53
CA LEU A 122 4.08 12.25 11.55
C LEU A 122 3.63 11.35 10.39
N PHE A 123 4.52 10.46 9.93
CA PHE A 123 4.17 9.47 8.92
C PHE A 123 3.02 8.58 9.40
N ASN A 124 3.15 7.95 10.58
CA ASN A 124 2.12 7.08 11.15
C ASN A 124 0.81 7.82 11.47
N LEU A 125 0.89 9.07 11.93
CA LEU A 125 -0.31 9.89 12.17
C LEU A 125 -1.06 10.17 10.86
N ALA A 126 -0.34 10.59 9.83
CA ALA A 126 -0.94 10.91 8.54
C ALA A 126 -1.51 9.66 7.86
N THR A 127 -0.81 8.53 7.92
CA THR A 127 -1.32 7.25 7.40
C THR A 127 -2.49 6.73 8.22
N GLY A 128 -2.47 6.89 9.55
CA GLY A 128 -3.56 6.52 10.44
C GLY A 128 -4.85 7.31 10.15
N ILE A 129 -4.77 8.63 9.98
CA ILE A 129 -5.92 9.47 9.61
C ILE A 129 -6.49 9.05 8.25
N ALA A 130 -5.61 8.84 7.27
CA ALA A 130 -6.02 8.34 5.95
C ALA A 130 -6.73 6.98 6.04
N MET A 131 -6.18 6.05 6.81
CA MET A 131 -6.76 4.72 7.02
C MET A 131 -8.10 4.79 7.75
N LEU A 132 -8.27 5.70 8.71
CA LEU A 132 -9.55 5.92 9.40
C LEU A 132 -10.63 6.38 8.43
N VAL A 133 -10.35 7.41 7.63
CA VAL A 133 -11.29 7.92 6.61
C VAL A 133 -11.63 6.83 5.60
N ALA A 134 -10.62 6.11 5.11
CA ALA A 134 -10.80 5.00 4.18
C ALA A 134 -11.67 3.88 4.79
N SER A 135 -11.45 3.53 6.06
CA SER A 135 -12.21 2.49 6.75
C SER A 135 -13.67 2.87 6.96
N VAL A 136 -13.97 4.13 7.24
CA VAL A 136 -15.35 4.63 7.35
C VAL A 136 -16.06 4.51 6.00
N VAL A 137 -15.42 4.96 4.91
CA VAL A 137 -15.99 4.86 3.55
C VAL A 137 -16.20 3.40 3.17
N ALA A 138 -15.23 2.52 3.45
CA ALA A 138 -15.32 1.09 3.18
C ALA A 138 -16.45 0.41 3.96
N GLY A 139 -16.63 0.77 5.24
CA GLY A 139 -17.70 0.23 6.09
C GLY A 139 -19.08 0.61 5.57
N VAL A 140 -19.30 1.89 5.23
CA VAL A 140 -20.56 2.35 4.63
C VAL A 140 -20.83 1.64 3.31
N LEU A 141 -19.81 1.44 2.49
CA LEU A 141 -19.96 0.74 1.20
C LEU A 141 -20.29 -0.74 1.40
N TRP A 142 -19.68 -1.38 2.40
CA TRP A 142 -19.91 -2.78 2.75
C TRP A 142 -21.36 -3.02 3.18
N GLU A 143 -21.89 -2.18 4.07
CA GLU A 143 -23.27 -2.29 4.56
C GLU A 143 -24.31 -2.07 3.46
N ARG A 144 -24.02 -1.19 2.50
CA ARG A 144 -25.00 -0.75 1.49
C ARG A 144 -25.00 -1.57 0.21
N ILE A 145 -23.83 -2.05 -0.22
CA ILE A 145 -23.63 -2.67 -1.54
C ILE A 145 -22.96 -4.06 -1.42
N GLY A 146 -22.35 -4.37 -0.29
CA GLY A 146 -21.72 -5.66 -0.02
C GLY A 146 -20.20 -5.67 -0.21
N SER A 147 -19.59 -6.80 0.16
CA SER A 147 -18.13 -6.96 0.25
C SER A 147 -17.39 -6.71 -1.07
N ALA A 148 -17.94 -7.18 -2.19
CA ALA A 148 -17.31 -7.02 -3.50
C ALA A 148 -17.15 -5.56 -3.93
N ALA A 149 -18.13 -4.70 -3.63
CA ALA A 149 -18.06 -3.28 -3.96
C ALA A 149 -17.01 -2.54 -3.12
N THR A 150 -16.85 -2.92 -1.85
CA THR A 150 -15.81 -2.37 -0.97
C THR A 150 -14.41 -2.67 -1.49
N PHE A 151 -14.13 -3.92 -1.86
CA PHE A 151 -12.82 -4.27 -2.44
C PHE A 151 -12.61 -3.66 -3.83
N ALA A 152 -13.64 -3.58 -4.67
CA ALA A 152 -13.55 -2.91 -5.96
C ALA A 152 -13.26 -1.40 -5.83
N ALA A 153 -13.85 -0.73 -4.84
CA ALA A 153 -13.50 0.66 -4.53
C ALA A 153 -12.04 0.80 -4.07
N GLY A 154 -11.54 -0.18 -3.31
CA GLY A 154 -10.12 -0.26 -2.89
C GLY A 154 -9.17 -0.35 -4.06
N ALA A 155 -9.48 -1.24 -5.02
CA ALA A 155 -8.76 -1.34 -6.28
C ALA A 155 -8.78 0.00 -7.05
N GLY A 156 -9.92 0.71 -7.06
CA GLY A 156 -10.04 2.04 -7.64
C GLY A 156 -9.13 3.08 -6.97
N PHE A 157 -9.08 3.11 -5.65
CA PHE A 157 -8.16 3.98 -4.90
C PHE A 157 -6.69 3.60 -5.14
N ALA A 158 -6.37 2.32 -5.25
CA ALA A 158 -5.05 1.84 -5.58
C ALA A 158 -4.61 2.29 -6.99
N VAL A 159 -5.51 2.25 -7.98
CA VAL A 159 -5.25 2.78 -9.33
C VAL A 159 -5.01 4.29 -9.29
N LEU A 160 -5.82 5.05 -8.56
CA LEU A 160 -5.62 6.50 -8.39
C LEU A 160 -4.27 6.82 -7.74
N ALA A 161 -3.86 6.04 -6.73
CA ALA A 161 -2.54 6.16 -6.12
C ALA A 161 -1.42 5.88 -7.14
N ALA A 162 -1.60 4.90 -8.03
CA ALA A 162 -0.63 4.53 -9.07
C ALA A 162 -0.44 5.68 -10.07
N LEU A 163 -1.55 6.27 -10.49
CA LEU A 163 -1.57 7.46 -11.35
C LEU A 163 -0.86 8.64 -10.69
N LEU A 164 -1.10 8.90 -9.41
CA LEU A 164 -0.44 9.99 -8.71
C LEU A 164 1.08 9.78 -8.62
N VAL A 165 1.52 8.55 -8.34
CA VAL A 165 2.95 8.18 -8.29
C VAL A 165 3.62 8.33 -9.66
N THR A 166 2.96 7.90 -10.73
CA THR A 166 3.50 8.02 -12.09
C THR A 166 3.58 9.48 -12.54
N VAL A 167 2.53 10.27 -12.31
CA VAL A 167 2.52 11.72 -12.64
C VAL A 167 3.59 12.50 -11.86
N SER A 168 3.74 12.20 -10.57
CA SER A 168 4.77 12.85 -9.73
C SER A 168 6.21 12.41 -10.09
N ALA A 169 6.39 11.19 -10.58
CA ALA A 169 7.67 10.73 -11.12
C ALA A 169 8.01 11.40 -12.46
N LEU A 170 7.01 11.65 -13.31
CA LEU A 170 7.18 12.32 -14.61
C LEU A 170 7.48 13.82 -14.45
N THR A 171 6.79 14.52 -13.55
CA THR A 171 7.05 15.95 -13.26
C THR A 171 8.44 16.18 -12.64
N ARG A 172 8.94 15.24 -11.83
CA ARG A 172 10.33 15.29 -11.32
C ARG A 172 11.40 15.03 -12.37
N ARG A 173 11.07 14.32 -13.46
CA ARG A 173 11.96 14.17 -14.61
C ARG A 173 11.98 15.44 -15.46
N ALA A 174 10.82 16.04 -15.70
CA ALA A 174 10.71 17.29 -16.46
C ALA A 174 11.47 18.47 -15.82
N GLY A 175 11.51 18.57 -14.48
CA GLY A 175 12.29 19.60 -13.78
C GLY A 175 13.80 19.35 -13.72
N ARG A 176 14.31 18.21 -14.21
CA ARG A 176 15.75 17.93 -14.34
C ARG A 176 16.30 18.31 -15.72
N ASP A 177 15.42 18.57 -16.69
CA ASP A 177 15.78 18.94 -18.06
C ASP A 177 15.75 20.46 -18.29
N GLU A 178 15.53 21.28 -17.25
CA GLU A 178 15.78 22.72 -17.35
C GLU A 178 17.30 22.97 -17.50
N PRO A 179 17.76 23.53 -18.63
CA PRO A 179 19.16 23.85 -18.81
C PRO A 179 19.56 24.91 -17.79
N SER A 180 20.60 24.66 -17.00
CA SER A 180 21.21 25.68 -16.13
C SER A 180 21.42 26.98 -16.91
N PRO A 181 20.81 28.11 -16.53
CA PRO A 181 21.12 29.41 -17.12
C PRO A 181 22.44 29.89 -16.52
N GLY A 182 23.56 29.40 -17.04
CA GLY A 182 24.87 29.67 -16.43
C GLY A 182 26.04 29.12 -17.23
N GLY A 183 26.17 29.54 -18.48
CA GLY A 183 27.30 29.19 -19.33
C GLY A 183 27.59 30.19 -20.45
N ALA A 184 27.17 31.46 -20.31
CA ALA A 184 27.61 32.53 -21.19
C ALA A 184 28.99 33.01 -20.69
N ARG A 185 29.98 32.46 -21.38
CA ARG A 185 31.43 32.64 -21.25
C ARG A 185 31.84 34.09 -21.03
N LEU A 186 32.71 34.27 -20.05
CA LEU A 186 33.81 35.22 -20.13
C LEU A 186 34.71 34.79 -21.30
N SER A 187 34.80 35.62 -22.33
CA SER A 187 35.92 35.68 -23.28
C SER A 187 35.93 37.04 -23.95
#